data_AF-A0A433A2I5-F1
#
_entry.id   AF-A0A433A2I5-F1
#
_cell.length_a   1.000
_cell.length_b   1.000
_cell.length_c   1.000
_cell.angle_alpha   90.00
_cell.angle_beta   90.00
_cell.angle_gamma   90.00
#
_symmetry.space_group_name_H-M   'P 1'
#
loop_
_entity.id
_entity.type
_entity.pdbx_description
1 polymer ?
#
loop_
_entity_poly.entity_id
_entity_poly.type
_entity_poly.pdbx_seq_one_letter_code
_entity_poly.pdbx_strand_id
1 'polypeptide(L)'
;MLDHVKLSEDSYHTNPRMQGMLTVIGEELDMPFYWTLEKLTGTLHCNSIPMVSLCSAILNQGYKVSISHCSPQSVKTNAPSWVMWDILKGWVKIHPVVMQNIAENSPARKILEKPASFEADFTKHPEASPASRTIKLVRFQVNPEPNWGPKARAGKKSERKRKL
;
A
#
# COMPACT_ATOMS: atom_id res chain seq x y z
N MET A 1 -13.28 -16.18 16.47
CA MET A 1 -12.81 -14.96 17.15
C MET A 1 -13.58 -13.71 16.69
N LEU A 2 -13.68 -13.45 15.38
CA LEU A 2 -14.48 -12.32 14.86
C LEU A 2 -15.94 -12.36 15.34
N ASP A 3 -16.58 -13.54 15.34
CA ASP A 3 -17.99 -13.69 15.79
C ASP A 3 -18.19 -13.35 17.26
N HIS A 4 -17.23 -13.73 18.12
CA HIS A 4 -17.25 -13.36 19.54
C HIS A 4 -17.21 -11.83 19.74
N VAL A 5 -16.37 -11.13 18.98
CA VAL A 5 -16.28 -9.66 19.04
C VAL A 5 -17.57 -9.02 18.54
N LYS A 6 -18.20 -9.57 17.50
CA LYS A 6 -19.51 -9.09 17.02
C LYS A 6 -20.63 -9.28 18.04
N LEU A 7 -20.63 -10.40 18.76
CA LEU A 7 -21.64 -10.69 19.79
C LEU A 7 -21.45 -9.90 21.09
N SER A 8 -20.22 -9.45 21.37
CA SER A 8 -19.84 -8.77 22.61
C SER A 8 -19.62 -7.27 22.41
N GLU A 9 -20.55 -6.58 21.74
CA GLU A 9 -20.41 -5.17 21.38
C GLU A 9 -20.24 -4.27 22.61
N ASP A 10 -21.11 -4.43 23.61
CA ASP A 10 -21.14 -3.62 24.84
C ASP A 10 -19.99 -3.90 25.80
N SER A 11 -19.28 -5.03 25.62
CA SER A 11 -18.18 -5.42 26.50
C SER A 11 -16.88 -4.67 26.21
N TYR A 12 -16.76 -4.02 25.04
CA TYR A 12 -15.50 -3.43 24.60
C TYR A 12 -15.67 -2.05 23.98
N HIS A 13 -15.10 -1.01 24.60
CA HIS A 13 -15.07 0.34 24.02
C HIS A 13 -14.30 0.42 22.68
N THR A 14 -13.41 -0.53 22.40
CA THR A 14 -12.62 -0.63 21.16
C THR A 14 -13.23 -1.60 20.14
N ASN A 15 -14.48 -2.03 20.33
CA ASN A 15 -15.15 -3.01 19.47
C ASN A 15 -15.02 -2.70 17.96
N PRO A 16 -15.28 -1.45 17.49
CA PRO A 16 -15.17 -1.13 16.06
C PRO A 16 -13.76 -1.35 15.49
N ARG A 17 -12.71 -1.13 16.29
CA ARG A 17 -11.31 -1.35 15.89
C ARG A 17 -10.98 -2.83 15.81
N MET A 18 -11.46 -3.61 16.79
CA MET A 18 -11.24 -5.06 16.82
C MET A 18 -11.95 -5.75 15.66
N GLN A 19 -13.21 -5.40 15.40
CA GLN A 19 -13.95 -5.92 14.25
C GLN A 19 -13.23 -5.60 12.93
N GLY A 20 -12.81 -4.34 12.75
CA GLY A 20 -12.11 -3.93 11.53
C GLY A 20 -10.79 -4.68 11.33
N MET A 21 -9.95 -4.77 12.36
CA MET A 21 -8.66 -5.46 12.27
C MET A 21 -8.83 -6.98 12.05
N LEU A 22 -9.71 -7.64 12.80
CA LEU A 22 -9.97 -9.07 12.64
C LEU A 22 -10.59 -9.41 11.28
N THR A 23 -11.38 -8.50 10.72
CA THR A 23 -11.91 -8.66 9.36
C THR A 23 -10.79 -8.58 8.32
N VAL A 24 -9.85 -7.64 8.46
CA VAL A 24 -8.68 -7.55 7.56
C VAL A 24 -7.84 -8.83 7.64
N ILE A 25 -7.60 -9.35 8.84
CA ILE A 25 -6.86 -10.62 9.03
C ILE A 25 -7.62 -11.79 8.38
N GLY A 26 -8.94 -11.82 8.48
CA GLY A 26 -9.77 -12.86 7.86
C GLY A 26 -9.84 -12.80 6.32
N GLU A 27 -9.68 -11.61 5.73
CA GLU A 27 -9.60 -11.40 4.28
C GLU A 27 -8.19 -11.65 3.71
N GLU A 28 -7.19 -11.75 4.59
CA GLU A 28 -5.78 -11.85 4.21
C GLU A 28 -5.42 -13.27 3.72
N LEU A 29 -4.61 -13.35 2.67
CA LEU A 29 -4.06 -14.61 2.20
C LEU A 29 -3.09 -15.20 3.23
N ASP A 30 -3.26 -16.49 3.51
CA ASP A 30 -2.38 -17.26 4.40
C ASP A 30 -1.07 -17.63 3.69
N MET A 31 -0.23 -16.61 3.50
CA MET A 31 1.09 -16.72 2.89
C MET A 31 2.11 -15.95 3.74
N PRO A 32 3.36 -16.42 3.81
CA PRO A 32 4.42 -15.71 4.51
C PRO A 32 4.81 -14.44 3.74
N PHE A 33 5.25 -13.43 4.50
CA PHE A 33 5.71 -12.12 4.01
C PHE A 33 4.64 -11.31 3.26
N TYR A 34 4.96 -10.05 3.01
CA TYR A 34 4.14 -9.12 2.23
C TYR A 34 5.04 -8.11 1.53
N TRP A 35 4.56 -7.58 0.42
CA TRP A 35 5.17 -6.45 -0.25
C TRP A 35 4.64 -5.15 0.33
N THR A 36 5.46 -4.12 0.40
CA THR A 36 5.00 -2.77 0.72
C THR A 36 5.18 -1.87 -0.49
N LEU A 37 4.14 -1.14 -0.84
CA LEU A 37 4.13 -0.23 -1.97
C LEU A 37 5.28 0.78 -1.92
N GLU A 38 5.57 1.34 -0.74
CA GLU A 38 6.66 2.30 -0.51
C GLU A 38 8.03 1.73 -0.91
N LYS A 39 8.31 0.46 -0.58
CA LYS A 39 9.58 -0.18 -0.94
C LYS A 39 9.62 -0.53 -2.42
N LEU A 40 8.51 -0.95 -3.01
CA LEU A 40 8.43 -1.26 -4.44
C LEU A 40 8.70 -0.01 -5.29
N THR A 41 7.97 1.07 -5.03
CA THR A 41 8.09 2.32 -5.80
C THR A 41 9.38 3.06 -5.49
N GLY A 42 9.84 3.01 -4.23
CA GLY A 42 11.14 3.54 -3.82
C GLY A 42 12.32 2.83 -4.47
N THR A 43 12.22 1.50 -4.70
CA THR A 43 13.29 0.75 -5.39
C THR A 43 13.43 1.16 -6.85
N LEU A 44 12.33 1.54 -7.52
CA LEU A 44 12.33 1.95 -8.93
C LEU A 44 12.39 3.46 -9.13
N HIS A 45 12.36 4.24 -8.05
CA HIS A 45 12.24 5.70 -8.09
C HIS A 45 11.04 6.19 -8.92
N CYS A 46 9.94 5.43 -8.91
CA CYS A 46 8.73 5.77 -9.65
C CYS A 46 7.69 6.45 -8.77
N ASN A 47 6.69 7.06 -9.42
CA ASN A 47 5.50 7.54 -8.72
C ASN A 47 4.76 6.37 -8.06
N SER A 48 4.05 6.66 -6.98
CA SER A 48 3.32 5.63 -6.25
C SER A 48 2.13 5.11 -7.07
N ILE A 49 2.06 3.79 -7.29
CA ILE A 49 0.92 3.16 -7.97
C ILE A 49 -0.29 3.09 -7.02
N PRO A 50 -1.50 3.51 -7.46
CA PRO A 50 -2.71 3.35 -6.65
C PRO A 50 -2.93 1.89 -6.26
N MET A 51 -3.25 1.64 -4.98
CA MET A 51 -3.39 0.27 -4.45
C MET A 51 -4.40 -0.58 -5.24
N VAL A 52 -5.51 0.02 -5.66
CA VAL A 52 -6.55 -0.69 -6.45
C VAL A 52 -6.01 -1.09 -7.82
N SER A 53 -5.21 -0.24 -8.48
CA SER A 53 -4.60 -0.55 -9.78
C SER A 53 -3.56 -1.66 -9.66
N LEU A 54 -2.74 -1.64 -8.60
CA LEU A 54 -1.79 -2.73 -8.33
C LEU A 54 -2.52 -4.06 -8.08
N CYS A 55 -3.53 -4.05 -7.22
CA CYS A 55 -4.34 -5.25 -6.96
C CYS A 55 -5.04 -5.74 -8.22
N SER A 56 -5.57 -4.84 -9.05
CA SER A 56 -6.23 -5.20 -10.31
C SER A 56 -5.26 -5.85 -11.29
N ALA A 57 -4.05 -5.31 -11.45
CA ALA A 57 -3.05 -5.91 -12.33
C ALA A 57 -2.62 -7.31 -11.89
N ILE A 58 -2.54 -7.55 -10.58
CA ILE A 58 -2.24 -8.89 -10.05
C ILE A 58 -3.40 -9.87 -10.34
N LEU A 59 -4.64 -9.42 -10.11
CA LEU A 59 -5.85 -10.22 -10.34
C LEU A 59 -6.08 -10.53 -11.83
N ASN A 60 -5.90 -9.54 -12.70
CA ASN A 60 -6.03 -9.69 -14.15
C ASN A 60 -5.00 -10.68 -14.71
N GLN A 61 -3.84 -10.82 -14.07
CA GLN A 61 -2.83 -11.80 -14.42
C GLN A 61 -3.14 -13.22 -13.90
N GLY A 62 -4.27 -13.40 -13.19
CA GLY A 62 -4.74 -14.68 -12.67
C GLY A 62 -4.20 -15.05 -11.28
N TYR A 63 -3.55 -14.11 -10.59
CA TYR A 63 -3.03 -14.33 -9.25
C TYR A 63 -3.99 -13.80 -8.17
N LYS A 64 -3.91 -14.37 -6.98
CA LYS A 64 -4.67 -13.91 -5.82
C LYS A 64 -3.93 -12.77 -5.14
N VAL A 65 -4.69 -11.81 -4.62
CA VAL A 65 -4.14 -10.67 -3.89
C VAL A 65 -4.98 -10.35 -2.67
N SER A 66 -4.32 -9.95 -1.58
CA SER A 66 -4.97 -9.36 -0.40
C SER A 66 -4.11 -8.24 0.17
N ILE A 67 -4.70 -7.42 1.04
CA ILE A 67 -3.96 -6.50 1.89
C ILE A 67 -3.51 -7.25 3.15
N SER A 68 -2.39 -6.85 3.77
CA SER A 68 -2.00 -7.39 5.07
C SER A 68 -2.39 -6.47 6.22
N HIS A 69 -2.78 -7.07 7.35
CA HIS A 69 -3.04 -6.37 8.60
C HIS A 69 -1.82 -5.60 9.12
N CYS A 70 -0.59 -5.94 8.67
CA CYS A 70 0.63 -5.29 9.12
C CYS A 70 0.78 -3.83 8.64
N SER A 71 0.20 -3.45 7.49
CA SER A 71 0.29 -2.08 6.97
C SER A 71 -0.77 -1.76 5.91
N PRO A 72 -1.33 -0.54 5.88
CA PRO A 72 -2.34 -0.13 4.88
C PRO A 72 -1.83 -0.16 3.43
N GLN A 73 -0.52 -0.03 3.24
CA GLN A 73 0.10 -0.05 1.91
C GLN A 73 0.80 -1.39 1.61
N SER A 74 0.39 -2.46 2.30
CA SER A 74 0.92 -3.79 2.08
C SER A 74 0.06 -4.64 1.17
N VAL A 75 0.71 -5.55 0.43
CA VAL A 75 0.08 -6.47 -0.50
C VAL A 75 0.66 -7.86 -0.28
N LYS A 76 -0.21 -8.84 -0.08
CA LYS A 76 0.12 -10.26 -0.17
C LYS A 76 -0.41 -10.81 -1.48
N THR A 77 0.37 -11.69 -2.08
CA THR A 77 -0.01 -12.36 -3.33
C THR A 77 0.70 -13.70 -3.43
N ASN A 78 0.08 -14.64 -4.15
CA ASN A 78 0.74 -15.87 -4.59
C ASN A 78 1.54 -15.68 -5.88
N ALA A 79 1.56 -14.47 -6.45
CA ALA A 79 2.39 -14.15 -7.61
C ALA A 79 3.88 -14.23 -7.26
N PRO A 80 4.71 -14.85 -8.11
CA PRO A 80 6.15 -14.87 -7.91
C PRO A 80 6.74 -13.47 -8.06
N SER A 81 7.89 -13.21 -7.44
CA SER A 81 8.49 -11.87 -7.36
C SER A 81 8.74 -11.21 -8.72
N TRP A 82 9.04 -11.99 -9.76
CA TRP A 82 9.26 -11.45 -11.11
C TRP A 82 7.98 -10.84 -11.72
N VAL A 83 6.80 -11.39 -11.41
CA VAL A 83 5.50 -10.83 -11.84
C VAL A 83 5.29 -9.46 -11.22
N MET A 84 5.61 -9.29 -9.93
CA MET A 84 5.50 -7.99 -9.26
C MET A 84 6.37 -6.92 -9.94
N TRP A 85 7.60 -7.28 -10.33
CA TRP A 85 8.49 -6.36 -11.05
C TRP A 85 8.03 -6.10 -12.49
N ASP A 86 7.46 -7.09 -13.18
CA ASP A 86 6.90 -6.91 -14.52
C ASP A 86 5.68 -5.96 -14.50
N ILE A 87 4.81 -6.07 -13.49
CA ILE A 87 3.71 -5.11 -13.26
C ILE A 87 4.25 -3.70 -13.06
N LEU A 88 5.25 -3.53 -12.18
CA LEU A 88 5.85 -2.22 -11.94
C LEU A 88 6.57 -1.65 -13.18
N LYS A 89 7.21 -2.49 -13.99
CA LYS A 89 7.76 -2.06 -15.29
C LYS A 89 6.65 -1.54 -16.21
N GLY A 90 5.51 -2.22 -16.27
CA GLY A 90 4.32 -1.73 -16.97
C GLY A 90 3.87 -0.36 -16.47
N TRP A 91 3.87 -0.17 -15.15
CA TRP A 91 3.52 1.13 -14.55
C TRP A 91 4.51 2.25 -14.93
N VAL A 92 5.82 1.96 -14.90
CA VAL A 92 6.87 2.91 -15.31
C VAL A 92 6.80 3.25 -16.80
N LYS A 93 6.32 2.34 -17.66
CA LYS A 93 6.07 2.68 -19.08
C LYS A 93 4.98 3.75 -19.24
N ILE A 94 3.94 3.70 -18.42
CA ILE A 94 2.84 4.68 -18.41
C ILE A 94 3.29 5.99 -17.74
N HIS A 95 4.08 5.88 -16.66
CA HIS A 95 4.59 7.00 -15.86
C HIS A 95 6.13 6.98 -15.82
N PRO A 96 6.79 7.51 -16.87
CA PRO A 96 8.23 7.36 -17.03
C PRO A 96 9.03 8.02 -15.91
N VAL A 97 10.08 7.33 -15.47
CA VAL A 97 11.05 7.85 -14.50
C VAL A 97 12.17 8.62 -15.18
N VAL A 98 12.70 9.64 -14.49
CA VAL A 98 13.84 10.41 -14.99
C VAL A 98 15.11 9.62 -14.75
N MET A 99 15.56 8.88 -15.78
CA MET A 99 16.72 7.98 -15.71
C MET A 99 18.03 8.69 -15.32
N GLN A 100 18.15 9.99 -15.59
CA GLN A 100 19.31 10.81 -15.20
C GLN A 100 19.48 10.89 -13.68
N ASN A 101 18.38 10.83 -12.92
CA ASN A 101 18.41 10.91 -11.45
C ASN A 101 18.70 9.55 -10.80
N ILE A 102 18.77 8.49 -11.60
CA ILE A 102 18.98 7.13 -11.13
C ILE A 102 20.45 6.76 -11.33
N ALA A 103 21.13 6.45 -10.23
CA ALA A 103 22.54 6.04 -10.23
C ALA A 103 22.76 4.78 -11.11
N GLU A 104 23.93 4.70 -11.74
CA GLU A 104 24.22 3.65 -12.73
C GLU A 104 24.20 2.24 -12.14
N ASN A 105 24.70 2.09 -10.90
CA ASN A 105 24.70 0.81 -10.19
C ASN A 105 23.45 0.59 -9.31
N SER A 106 22.38 1.38 -9.52
CA SER A 106 21.15 1.19 -8.76
C SER A 106 20.42 -0.10 -9.17
N PRO A 107 19.69 -0.75 -8.23
CA PRO A 107 18.80 -1.86 -8.56
C PRO A 107 17.75 -1.48 -9.61
N ALA A 108 17.27 -0.23 -9.58
CA ALA A 108 16.28 0.29 -10.52
C ALA A 108 16.70 0.09 -11.98
N ARG A 109 17.94 0.50 -12.35
CA ARG A 109 18.42 0.35 -13.72
C ARG A 109 18.44 -1.12 -14.16
N LYS A 110 18.99 -2.00 -13.33
CA LYS A 110 19.08 -3.45 -13.65
C LYS A 110 17.71 -4.11 -13.79
N ILE A 111 16.71 -3.65 -13.03
CA ILE A 111 15.33 -4.15 -13.14
C ILE A 111 14.68 -3.63 -14.42
N LEU A 112 14.78 -2.32 -14.69
CA LEU A 112 14.15 -1.66 -15.84
C LEU A 112 14.78 -2.03 -17.20
N GLU A 113 16.07 -2.35 -17.22
CA GLU A 113 16.80 -2.81 -18.42
C GLU A 113 16.26 -4.15 -18.93
N LYS A 114 15.81 -5.03 -18.02
CA LYS A 114 15.22 -6.30 -18.39
C LYS A 114 13.80 -6.09 -18.94
N PRO A 115 13.49 -6.54 -20.16
CA PRO A 115 12.13 -6.42 -20.70
C PRO A 115 11.12 -7.13 -19.80
N ALA A 116 9.89 -6.61 -19.74
CA ALA A 116 8.80 -7.29 -19.05
C ALA A 116 8.35 -8.51 -19.87
N SER A 117 8.04 -9.61 -19.19
CA SER A 117 7.62 -10.86 -19.84
C SER A 117 6.20 -10.77 -20.39
N PHE A 118 5.38 -9.89 -19.80
CA PHE A 118 4.02 -9.60 -20.21
C PHE A 118 3.71 -8.10 -20.08
N GLU A 119 2.59 -7.67 -20.66
CA GLU A 119 2.06 -6.33 -20.51
C GLU A 119 1.03 -6.29 -19.37
N ALA A 120 1.25 -5.40 -18.40
CA ALA A 120 0.41 -5.32 -17.22
C ALA A 120 -0.89 -4.59 -17.51
N ASP A 121 -2.02 -5.25 -17.23
CA ASP A 121 -3.35 -4.67 -17.38
C ASP A 121 -3.82 -4.02 -16.06
N PHE A 122 -3.91 -2.69 -16.05
CA PHE A 122 -4.36 -1.91 -14.89
C PHE A 122 -5.87 -1.59 -14.89
N THR A 123 -6.66 -2.18 -15.78
CA THR A 123 -8.13 -2.07 -15.76
C THR A 123 -8.68 -2.53 -14.41
N LYS A 124 -9.66 -1.82 -13.87
CA LYS A 124 -10.15 -2.05 -12.51
C LYS A 124 -10.83 -3.41 -12.39
N HIS A 125 -10.25 -4.31 -11.60
CA HIS A 125 -10.84 -5.62 -11.30
C HIS A 125 -11.91 -5.49 -10.20
N PRO A 126 -13.06 -6.19 -10.30
CA PRO A 126 -14.12 -6.14 -9.29
C PRO A 126 -13.63 -6.53 -7.88
N GLU A 127 -12.76 -7.54 -7.79
CA GLU A 127 -12.21 -8.05 -6.53
C GLU A 127 -11.02 -7.24 -5.99
N ALA A 128 -10.58 -6.19 -6.69
CA ALA A 128 -9.43 -5.38 -6.24
C ALA A 128 -9.75 -4.54 -4.99
N SER A 129 -11.02 -4.41 -4.62
CA SER A 129 -11.46 -3.74 -3.39
C SER A 129 -12.07 -4.75 -2.43
N PRO A 130 -11.46 -4.99 -1.25
CA PRO A 130 -12.01 -5.95 -0.29
C PRO A 130 -13.31 -5.42 0.32
N ALA A 131 -14.18 -6.34 0.75
CA ALA A 131 -15.49 -6.02 1.31
C ALA A 131 -15.38 -5.10 2.54
N SER A 132 -14.38 -5.33 3.39
CA SER A 132 -14.09 -4.46 4.55
C SER A 132 -13.87 -3.00 4.20
N ARG A 133 -13.32 -2.72 3.01
CA ARG A 133 -13.12 -1.35 2.51
C ARG A 133 -14.43 -0.74 2.01
N THR A 134 -15.25 -1.53 1.32
CA THR A 134 -16.56 -1.09 0.80
C THR A 134 -17.52 -0.73 1.94
N ILE A 135 -17.49 -1.51 3.02
CA ILE A 135 -18.33 -1.30 4.22
C ILE A 135 -17.72 -0.25 5.18
N LYS A 136 -16.55 0.32 4.84
CA LYS A 136 -15.84 1.37 5.61
C LYS A 136 -15.52 0.98 7.07
N LEU A 137 -15.15 -0.28 7.29
CA LEU A 137 -14.68 -0.73 8.61
C LEU A 137 -13.37 -0.01 9.01
N VAL A 138 -13.13 0.10 10.32
CA VAL A 138 -11.88 0.68 10.84
C VAL A 138 -10.74 -0.32 10.68
N ARG A 139 -10.16 -0.36 9.47
CA ARG A 139 -9.10 -1.31 9.09
C ARG A 139 -7.76 -1.00 9.75
N PHE A 140 -7.41 0.28 9.86
CA PHE A 140 -6.19 0.77 10.47
C PHE A 140 -6.51 1.94 11.39
N GLN A 141 -5.79 2.05 12.51
CA GLN A 141 -6.00 3.17 13.43
C GLN A 141 -5.48 4.46 12.79
N VAL A 142 -6.34 5.47 12.75
CA VAL A 142 -5.93 6.83 12.40
C VAL A 142 -5.32 7.51 13.62
N ASN A 143 -4.40 8.44 13.37
CA ASN A 143 -3.83 9.23 14.45
C ASN A 143 -4.95 9.99 15.18
N PRO A 144 -4.90 10.06 16.53
CA PRO A 144 -5.94 10.71 17.33
C PRO A 144 -6.15 12.19 17.00
N GLU A 145 -5.08 12.94 16.73
CA GLU A 145 -5.15 14.38 16.43
C GLU A 145 -4.33 14.75 15.16
N PRO A 146 -4.65 15.88 14.50
CA PRO A 146 -3.78 16.46 13.48
C PRO A 146 -2.39 16.78 14.06
N ASN A 147 -1.32 16.43 13.34
CA ASN A 147 0.07 16.62 13.78
C ASN A 147 0.48 15.82 15.03
N TRP A 148 -0.09 14.62 15.23
CA TRP A 148 0.27 13.66 16.30
C TRP A 148 1.74 13.15 16.28
N GLY A 149 2.59 13.72 15.43
CA GLY A 149 4.00 13.38 15.31
C GLY A 149 4.90 14.28 16.16
N PRO A 150 6.23 14.06 16.12
CA PRO A 150 7.20 14.92 16.79
C PRO A 150 6.98 16.39 16.38
N LYS A 151 6.65 17.24 17.36
CA LYS A 151 6.47 18.67 17.11
C LYS A 151 7.79 19.27 16.61
N ALA A 152 7.69 20.28 15.75
CA ALA A 152 8.86 20.99 15.25
C ALA A 152 9.78 21.37 16.41
N ARG A 153 11.10 21.19 16.22
CA ARG A 153 12.11 21.58 17.20
C ARG A 153 11.88 23.04 17.61
N ALA A 154 11.93 23.34 18.91
CA ALA A 154 11.75 24.70 19.40
C ALA A 154 12.71 25.67 18.69
N GLY A 155 12.16 26.57 17.86
CA GLY A 155 12.92 27.62 17.19
C GLY A 155 13.07 28.85 18.09
N LYS A 156 14.14 29.64 17.92
CA LYS A 156 14.19 31.00 18.47
C LYS A 156 13.07 31.82 17.81
N LYS A 157 12.24 32.53 18.59
CA LYS A 157 11.24 33.47 18.05
C LYS A 157 11.97 34.50 17.18
N SER A 158 11.85 34.40 15.86
CA SER A 158 12.19 35.49 14.96
C SER A 158 11.04 36.49 15.03
N GLU A 159 11.31 37.69 15.52
CA GLU A 159 10.40 38.83 15.38
C GLU A 159 10.19 39.09 13.88
N ARG A 160 9.08 38.59 13.35
CA ARG A 160 8.67 38.88 12.00
C ARG A 160 8.26 40.36 11.96
N LYS A 161 9.17 41.25 11.56
CA LYS A 161 8.84 42.65 11.27
C LYS A 161 7.72 42.64 10.23
N ARG A 162 6.50 42.97 10.66
CA ARG A 162 5.40 43.31 9.75
C ARG A 162 5.88 44.53 8.95
N LYS A 163 6.14 44.37 7.65
CA LYS A 163 6.27 45.51 6.76
C LYS A 163 4.87 46.12 6.62
N LEU A 164 4.76 47.37 7.04
CA LEU A 164 3.67 48.28 6.66
C LEU A 164 3.73 48.53 5.15
#